data_AF-A0A5D4NUA1-F1
#
_entry.id   AF-A0A5D4NUA1-F1
#
_cell.length_a   1.000
_cell.length_b   1.000
_cell.length_c   1.000
_cell.angle_alpha   90.00
_cell.angle_beta   90.00
_cell.angle_gamma   90.00
#
_symmetry.space_group_name_H-M   'P 1'
#
loop_
_entity.id
_entity.type
_entity.pdbx_description
1 polymer ?
#
loop_
_entity_poly.entity_id
_entity_poly.type
_entity_poly.pdbx_seq_one_letter_code
_entity_poly.pdbx_strand_id
1 'polypeptide(L)'
;MVILLIIGSLSGSIPVVFFSALVLTVSVLSSVYLRAVQNKVTWRYEKYFESTSIDECFDVFIELKNESFFPIFNFTIDIESRNEKELLFIGNDNRTEAENTMYSFSLDLPPKSQKTIKVKMKGTSRGHHQWSSLNLLLTDPLKLQSKRLEYQKEILPVFKVIPKIQKLKDLKLKSLLQGFKNTNHSIFLDETGIVGTKEYENESFRHIHWLATAKENKLLAKKY
;
A
#
# COMPACT_ATOMS: atom_id res chain seq x y z
N MET A 1 -13.19 -21.48 -37.21
CA MET A 1 -12.12 -21.45 -38.23
C MET A 1 -11.89 -22.81 -38.88
N VAL A 2 -11.66 -23.90 -38.12
CA VAL A 2 -11.51 -25.25 -38.71
C VAL A 2 -12.73 -25.67 -39.54
N ILE A 3 -13.94 -25.39 -39.05
CA ILE A 3 -15.20 -25.66 -39.79
C ILE A 3 -15.28 -24.87 -41.10
N LEU A 4 -14.84 -23.61 -41.13
CA LEU A 4 -14.82 -22.78 -42.34
C LEU A 4 -13.78 -23.28 -43.35
N LEU A 5 -12.65 -23.80 -42.88
CA LEU A 5 -11.65 -24.42 -43.74
C LEU A 5 -12.19 -25.71 -44.37
N ILE A 6 -12.90 -26.54 -43.59
CA ILE A 6 -13.56 -27.76 -44.07
C ILE A 6 -14.64 -27.41 -45.10
N ILE A 7 -15.52 -26.45 -44.80
CA ILE A 7 -16.58 -25.99 -45.72
C ILE A 7 -15.99 -25.39 -46.99
N GLY A 8 -14.98 -24.52 -46.88
CA GLY A 8 -14.31 -23.91 -48.03
C GLY A 8 -13.62 -24.94 -48.92
N SER A 9 -13.03 -25.97 -48.32
CA SER A 9 -12.43 -27.10 -49.05
C SER A 9 -13.47 -27.95 -49.75
N LEU A 10 -14.64 -28.16 -49.14
CA LEU A 10 -15.78 -28.88 -49.73
C LEU A 10 -16.46 -28.08 -50.85
N SER A 11 -16.55 -26.75 -50.71
CA SER A 11 -17.16 -25.88 -51.73
C SER A 11 -16.21 -25.50 -52.86
N GLY A 12 -14.94 -25.91 -52.82
CA GLY A 12 -13.91 -25.58 -53.83
C GLY A 12 -13.53 -24.10 -53.87
N SER A 13 -13.88 -23.32 -52.86
CA SER A 13 -13.64 -21.87 -52.84
C SER A 13 -12.24 -21.57 -52.30
N ILE A 14 -11.26 -21.53 -53.21
CA ILE A 14 -9.85 -21.19 -52.96
C ILE A 14 -9.67 -19.99 -52.01
N PRO A 15 -10.36 -18.84 -52.18
CA PRO A 15 -10.14 -17.71 -51.27
C PRO A 15 -10.53 -18.02 -49.83
N VAL A 16 -11.62 -18.76 -49.60
CA VAL A 16 -12.09 -19.11 -48.25
C VAL A 16 -11.09 -20.04 -47.56
N VAL A 17 -10.54 -21.01 -48.30
CA VAL A 17 -9.50 -21.90 -47.80
C VAL A 17 -8.22 -21.12 -47.45
N PHE A 18 -7.79 -20.21 -48.33
CA PHE A 18 -6.59 -19.40 -48.09
C PHE A 18 -6.71 -18.53 -46.84
N PHE A 19 -7.79 -17.76 -46.70
CA PHE A 19 -7.99 -16.90 -45.52
C PHE A 19 -8.14 -17.69 -44.23
N SER A 20 -8.87 -18.82 -44.25
CA SER A 20 -9.02 -19.65 -43.07
C SER A 20 -7.70 -20.31 -42.64
N ALA A 21 -6.87 -20.75 -43.60
CA ALA A 21 -5.53 -21.27 -43.32
C ALA A 21 -4.62 -20.18 -42.75
N LEU A 22 -4.63 -18.96 -43.33
CA LEU A 22 -3.84 -17.83 -42.85
C LEU A 22 -4.19 -17.44 -41.41
N VAL A 23 -5.48 -17.39 -41.07
CA VAL A 23 -5.91 -17.09 -39.70
C VAL A 23 -5.46 -18.18 -38.72
N LEU A 24 -5.54 -19.45 -39.12
CA LEU A 24 -5.08 -20.57 -38.29
C LEU A 24 -3.56 -20.52 -38.07
N THR A 25 -2.76 -20.28 -39.11
CA THR A 25 -1.30 -20.22 -38.98
C THR A 25 -0.89 -19.07 -38.06
N VAL A 26 -1.49 -17.90 -38.22
CA VAL A 26 -1.23 -16.73 -37.37
C VAL A 26 -1.63 -17.00 -35.91
N SER A 27 -2.79 -17.63 -35.67
CA SER A 27 -3.25 -17.98 -34.32
C SER A 27 -2.33 -19.00 -33.64
N VAL A 28 -1.87 -20.03 -34.37
CA VAL A 28 -0.91 -21.02 -33.86
C VAL A 28 0.43 -20.35 -33.55
N LEU A 29 0.93 -19.49 -34.44
CA LEU A 29 2.18 -18.75 -34.23
C LEU A 29 2.12 -17.88 -32.97
N SER A 30 1.01 -17.17 -32.77
CA SER A 30 0.74 -16.35 -31.57
C SER A 30 0.76 -17.21 -30.29
N SER A 31 0.09 -18.37 -30.29
CA SER A 31 0.09 -19.30 -29.17
C SER A 31 1.46 -19.91 -28.87
N VAL A 32 2.25 -20.24 -29.89
CA VAL A 32 3.60 -20.78 -29.73
C VAL A 32 4.53 -19.73 -29.15
N TYR A 33 4.47 -18.49 -29.64
CA TYR A 33 5.22 -17.36 -29.10
C TYR A 33 4.92 -17.15 -27.60
N LEU A 34 3.64 -17.07 -27.22
CA LEU A 34 3.26 -16.83 -25.82
C LEU A 34 3.75 -17.94 -24.90
N ARG A 35 3.68 -19.21 -25.35
CA ARG A 35 4.22 -20.36 -24.57
C ARG A 35 5.74 -20.30 -24.43
N ALA A 36 6.46 -19.89 -25.46
CA ALA A 36 7.92 -19.79 -25.44
C ALA A 36 8.43 -18.71 -24.48
N VAL A 37 7.73 -17.56 -24.43
CA VAL A 37 8.09 -16.43 -23.58
C VAL A 37 7.67 -16.65 -22.12
N GLN A 38 6.48 -17.21 -21.88
CA GLN A 38 5.87 -17.30 -20.55
C GLN A 38 6.81 -17.83 -19.46
N ASN A 39 7.54 -18.91 -19.72
CA ASN A 39 8.37 -19.58 -18.72
C ASN A 39 9.76 -18.93 -18.54
N LYS A 40 10.03 -17.84 -19.26
CA LYS A 40 11.34 -17.17 -19.33
C LYS A 40 11.28 -15.72 -18.85
N VAL A 41 10.12 -15.26 -18.40
CA VAL A 41 9.98 -13.95 -17.75
C VAL A 41 10.14 -14.15 -16.26
N THR A 42 11.15 -13.52 -15.70
CA THR A 42 11.34 -13.46 -14.25
C THR A 42 11.22 -12.01 -13.79
N TRP A 43 10.72 -11.83 -12.57
CA TRP A 43 10.54 -10.51 -11.99
C TRP A 43 10.96 -10.56 -10.53
N ARG A 44 11.47 -9.43 -10.03
CA ARG A 44 11.87 -9.23 -8.65
C ARG A 44 11.49 -7.82 -8.24
N TYR A 45 11.24 -7.60 -6.97
CA TYR A 45 11.04 -6.27 -6.43
C TYR A 45 12.13 -5.96 -5.43
N GLU A 46 12.60 -4.72 -5.45
CA GLU A 46 13.53 -4.19 -4.47
C GLU A 46 12.86 -3.04 -3.71
N LYS A 47 13.00 -3.09 -2.39
CA LYS A 47 12.52 -2.06 -1.47
C LYS A 47 13.72 -1.45 -0.77
N TYR A 48 13.97 -0.16 -1.00
CA TYR A 48 15.11 0.54 -0.38
C TYR A 48 14.84 1.04 1.04
N PHE A 49 13.59 1.05 1.49
CA PHE A 49 13.21 1.55 2.82
C PHE A 49 12.52 0.47 3.65
N GLU A 50 12.96 0.29 4.90
CA GLU A 50 12.29 -0.65 5.82
C GLU A 50 10.90 -0.15 6.24
N SER A 51 10.74 1.16 6.43
CA SER A 51 9.48 1.81 6.80
C SER A 51 9.33 3.22 6.24
N THR A 52 8.09 3.67 6.05
CA THR A 52 7.72 5.03 5.60
C THR A 52 6.75 5.66 6.57
N SER A 53 6.71 6.99 6.69
CA SER A 53 5.72 7.67 7.52
C SER A 53 4.37 7.83 6.80
N ILE A 54 3.30 8.04 7.55
CA ILE A 54 2.01 8.48 6.98
C ILE A 54 2.21 9.79 6.20
N ASP A 55 1.59 9.87 5.03
CA ASP A 55 1.67 10.94 4.03
C ASP A 55 3.02 11.13 3.34
N GLU A 56 4.01 10.31 3.68
CA GLU A 56 5.33 10.34 3.04
C GLU A 56 5.29 9.53 1.74
N CYS A 57 5.84 10.13 0.67
CA CYS A 57 6.00 9.46 -0.60
C CYS A 57 7.30 8.65 -0.58
N PHE A 58 7.24 7.41 -1.05
CA PHE A 58 8.39 6.54 -1.18
C PHE A 58 8.40 5.84 -2.53
N ASP A 59 9.58 5.41 -2.95
CA ASP A 59 9.80 4.80 -4.24
C ASP A 59 10.02 3.29 -4.09
N VAL A 60 9.33 2.52 -4.93
CA VAL A 60 9.46 1.05 -5.05
C VAL A 60 10.00 0.73 -6.42
N PHE A 61 10.94 -0.21 -6.49
CA PHE A 61 11.59 -0.57 -7.75
C PHE A 61 11.22 -2.00 -8.12
N ILE A 62 10.65 -2.14 -9.31
CA ILE A 62 10.24 -3.42 -9.89
C ILE A 62 11.24 -3.75 -10.98
N GLU A 63 11.99 -4.82 -10.78
CA GLU A 63 12.93 -5.36 -11.75
C GLU A 63 12.27 -6.45 -12.57
N LEU A 64 12.25 -6.26 -13.88
CA LEU A 64 11.73 -7.23 -14.84
C LEU A 64 12.86 -7.73 -15.70
N LYS A 65 12.95 -9.04 -15.86
CA LYS A 65 13.98 -9.69 -16.66
C LYS A 65 13.35 -10.61 -17.69
N ASN A 66 13.71 -10.38 -18.95
CA ASN A 66 13.37 -11.26 -20.05
C ASN A 66 14.56 -12.17 -20.35
N GLU A 67 14.49 -13.44 -19.95
CA GLU A 67 15.52 -14.44 -20.27
C GLU A 67 15.27 -15.14 -21.61
N SER A 68 14.16 -14.83 -22.28
CA SER A 68 13.84 -15.43 -23.56
C SER A 68 14.67 -14.83 -24.69
N PHE A 69 14.78 -15.59 -25.78
CA PHE A 69 15.41 -15.13 -27.01
C PHE A 69 14.50 -14.18 -27.81
N PHE A 70 13.21 -14.12 -27.47
CA PHE A 70 12.25 -13.27 -28.15
C PHE A 70 12.03 -11.96 -27.39
N PRO A 71 11.83 -10.84 -28.09
CA PRO A 71 11.38 -9.61 -27.45
C PRO A 71 9.96 -9.78 -26.94
N ILE A 72 9.64 -9.13 -25.82
CA ILE A 72 8.29 -9.04 -25.28
C ILE A 72 7.75 -7.67 -25.61
N PHE A 73 6.61 -7.64 -26.28
CA PHE A 73 5.93 -6.41 -26.64
C PHE A 73 4.72 -6.18 -25.75
N ASN A 74 4.48 -4.91 -25.44
CA ASN A 74 3.29 -4.46 -24.72
C ASN A 74 2.99 -5.30 -23.47
N PHE A 75 4.04 -5.54 -22.67
CA PHE A 75 3.91 -6.22 -21.40
C PHE A 75 3.23 -5.27 -20.42
N THR A 76 2.00 -5.61 -20.03
CA THR A 76 1.19 -4.77 -19.14
C THR A 76 1.28 -5.29 -17.72
N ILE A 77 1.50 -4.38 -16.79
CA ILE A 77 1.57 -4.64 -15.36
C ILE A 77 0.51 -3.80 -14.68
N ASP A 78 -0.40 -4.47 -13.99
CA ASP A 78 -1.41 -3.82 -13.15
C ASP A 78 -1.13 -4.16 -11.69
N ILE A 79 -1.04 -3.12 -10.87
CA ILE A 79 -0.81 -3.23 -9.43
C ILE A 79 -1.98 -2.60 -8.72
N GLU A 80 -2.52 -3.29 -7.73
CA GLU A 80 -3.69 -2.85 -6.98
C GLU A 80 -3.40 -2.85 -5.49
N SER A 81 -3.80 -1.77 -4.83
CA SER A 81 -3.86 -1.65 -3.37
C SER A 81 -5.22 -2.12 -2.87
N ARG A 82 -5.26 -2.73 -1.68
CA ARG A 82 -6.52 -3.23 -1.11
C ARG A 82 -7.52 -2.11 -0.83
N ASN A 83 -7.03 -0.94 -0.46
CA ASN A 83 -7.87 0.20 -0.06
C ASN A 83 -7.12 1.52 -0.21
N GLU A 84 -7.87 2.59 -0.49
CA GLU A 84 -7.41 3.99 -0.45
C GLU A 84 -6.80 4.37 0.90
N LYS A 85 -7.27 3.74 1.97
CA LYS A 85 -6.81 3.96 3.34
C LYS A 85 -5.50 3.23 3.69
N GLU A 86 -4.93 2.42 2.81
CA GLU A 86 -3.67 1.71 3.07
C GLU A 86 -2.51 2.34 2.29
N LEU A 87 -2.56 2.18 0.96
CA LEU A 87 -1.52 2.61 0.03
C LEU A 87 -2.16 3.28 -1.18
N LEU A 88 -1.55 4.38 -1.61
CA LEU A 88 -1.90 5.11 -2.83
C LEU A 88 -0.70 5.14 -3.77
N PHE A 89 -0.95 4.95 -5.05
CA PHE A 89 0.02 5.12 -6.11
C PHE A 89 -0.05 6.55 -6.64
N ILE A 90 1.11 7.17 -6.84
CA ILE A 90 1.20 8.52 -7.37
C ILE A 90 1.54 8.41 -8.85
N GLY A 91 0.59 8.78 -9.71
CA GLY A 91 0.79 8.84 -11.14
C GLY A 91 1.90 9.83 -11.51
N ASN A 92 2.75 9.47 -12.47
CA ASN A 92 3.85 10.30 -12.95
C ASN A 92 3.42 11.24 -14.10
N ASP A 93 2.12 11.56 -14.20
CA ASP A 93 1.61 12.42 -15.27
C ASP A 93 1.72 13.88 -14.85
N ASN A 94 2.44 14.67 -15.64
CA ASN A 94 3.00 15.99 -15.29
C ASN A 94 1.96 17.10 -15.04
N ARG A 95 0.68 16.77 -14.93
CA ARG A 95 -0.44 17.73 -14.82
C ARG A 95 -1.31 17.54 -13.59
N THR A 96 -1.21 16.40 -12.91
CA THR A 96 -1.90 16.16 -11.64
C THR A 96 -1.23 14.96 -10.97
N GLU A 97 -0.74 15.12 -9.73
CA GLU A 97 -0.38 13.99 -8.86
C GLU A 97 -1.68 13.26 -8.48
N ALA A 98 -2.22 12.47 -9.41
CA ALA A 98 -3.40 11.67 -9.17
C ALA A 98 -3.03 10.52 -8.23
N GLU A 99 -3.63 10.53 -7.04
CA GLU A 99 -3.53 9.45 -6.08
C GLU A 99 -4.57 8.39 -6.43
N ASN A 100 -4.12 7.21 -6.84
CA ASN A 100 -5.00 6.11 -7.25
C ASN A 100 -4.70 4.84 -6.44
N THR A 101 -5.70 3.98 -6.27
CA THR A 101 -5.53 2.63 -5.69
C THR A 101 -4.99 1.62 -6.68
N MET A 102 -5.03 1.94 -7.97
CA MET A 102 -4.57 1.10 -9.06
C MET A 102 -3.51 1.83 -9.88
N TYR A 103 -2.46 1.12 -10.24
CA TYR A 103 -1.40 1.62 -11.11
C TYR A 103 -1.13 0.62 -12.23
N SER A 104 -1.30 1.09 -13.47
CA SER A 104 -1.13 0.30 -14.68
C SER A 104 -0.12 0.94 -15.61
N PHE A 105 0.79 0.14 -16.13
CA PHE A 105 1.73 0.58 -17.16
C PHE A 105 2.08 -0.56 -18.12
N SER A 106 2.49 -0.18 -19.34
CA SER A 106 2.91 -1.13 -20.36
C SER A 106 4.33 -0.80 -20.83
N LEU A 107 5.08 -1.83 -21.19
CA LEU A 107 6.46 -1.68 -21.66
C LEU A 107 6.89 -2.81 -22.59
N ASP A 108 7.95 -2.54 -23.33
CA ASP A 108 8.65 -3.53 -24.12
C ASP A 108 9.93 -3.98 -23.41
N LEU A 109 10.21 -5.28 -23.47
CA LEU A 109 11.42 -5.92 -22.95
C LEU A 109 12.16 -6.60 -24.12
N PRO A 110 13.31 -6.06 -24.55
CA PRO A 110 14.17 -6.73 -25.54
C PRO A 110 14.60 -8.15 -25.11
N PRO A 111 15.10 -8.99 -26.04
CA PRO A 111 15.64 -10.30 -25.70
C PRO A 111 16.78 -10.19 -24.68
N LYS A 112 16.86 -11.13 -23.74
CA LYS A 112 17.94 -11.21 -22.74
C LYS A 112 18.22 -9.89 -22.02
N SER A 113 17.17 -9.09 -21.77
CA SER A 113 17.30 -7.77 -21.16
C SER A 113 16.66 -7.71 -19.78
N GLN A 114 17.06 -6.70 -19.02
CA GLN A 114 16.49 -6.36 -17.73
C GLN A 114 16.09 -4.89 -17.73
N LYS A 115 14.95 -4.58 -17.10
CA LYS A 115 14.43 -3.23 -16.96
C LYS A 115 13.94 -3.02 -15.54
N THR A 116 14.35 -1.92 -14.93
CA THR A 116 13.92 -1.53 -13.58
C THR A 116 12.98 -0.34 -13.68
N ILE A 117 11.85 -0.44 -12.98
CA ILE A 117 10.74 0.51 -13.06
C ILE A 117 10.52 1.09 -11.68
N LYS A 118 10.45 2.42 -11.63
CA LYS A 118 10.23 3.17 -10.42
C LYS A 118 8.73 3.46 -10.26
N VAL A 119 8.14 2.98 -9.18
CA VAL A 119 6.75 3.23 -8.79
C VAL A 119 6.73 4.07 -7.53
N LYS A 120 6.13 5.26 -7.60
CA LYS A 120 5.99 6.17 -6.46
C LYS A 120 4.70 5.86 -5.72
N MET A 121 4.79 5.68 -4.41
CA MET A 121 3.68 5.30 -3.53
C MET A 121 3.62 6.18 -2.28
N LYS A 122 2.46 6.22 -1.62
CA LYS A 122 2.22 6.96 -0.38
C LYS A 122 1.43 6.10 0.60
N GLY A 123 1.86 6.07 1.86
CA GLY A 123 1.14 5.38 2.94
C GLY A 123 0.13 6.30 3.61
N THR A 124 -1.14 5.90 3.70
CA THR A 124 -2.21 6.73 4.27
C THR A 124 -2.59 6.35 5.70
N SER A 125 -2.36 5.10 6.11
CA SER A 125 -2.57 4.66 7.51
C SER A 125 -1.37 3.89 8.05
N ARG A 126 -1.25 3.84 9.38
CA ARG A 126 -0.21 3.04 10.04
C ARG A 126 -0.49 1.55 9.89
N GLY A 127 0.58 0.74 9.80
CA GLY A 127 0.47 -0.72 9.81
C GLY A 127 1.38 -1.40 8.80
N HIS A 128 1.14 -2.68 8.61
CA HIS A 128 1.75 -3.47 7.55
C HIS A 128 0.73 -3.61 6.41
N HIS A 129 1.05 -2.99 5.28
CA HIS A 129 0.22 -3.02 4.09
C HIS A 129 0.90 -3.85 3.01
N GLN A 130 0.11 -4.45 2.13
CA GLN A 130 0.62 -5.25 1.02
C GLN A 130 -0.18 -4.92 -0.23
N TRP A 131 0.39 -5.18 -1.41
CA TRP A 131 -0.41 -5.16 -2.62
C TRP A 131 -1.53 -6.21 -2.53
N SER A 132 -2.70 -5.87 -3.07
CA SER A 132 -3.85 -6.77 -3.14
C SER A 132 -3.72 -7.70 -4.34
N SER A 133 -3.39 -7.12 -5.50
CA SER A 133 -3.21 -7.85 -6.73
C SER A 133 -2.02 -7.31 -7.53
N LEU A 134 -1.33 -8.22 -8.20
CA LEU A 134 -0.32 -7.92 -9.20
C LEU A 134 -0.67 -8.75 -10.44
N ASN A 135 -1.06 -8.09 -11.52
CA ASN A 135 -1.44 -8.76 -12.76
C ASN A 135 -0.38 -8.48 -13.81
N LEU A 136 0.24 -9.54 -14.33
CA LEU A 136 1.24 -9.47 -15.38
C LEU A 136 0.62 -10.06 -16.65
N LEU A 137 0.43 -9.23 -17.67
CA LEU A 137 -0.23 -9.60 -18.91
C LEU A 137 0.78 -9.56 -20.07
N LEU A 138 1.08 -10.75 -20.61
CA LEU A 138 1.79 -10.88 -21.87
C LEU A 138 0.82 -10.77 -23.02
N THR A 139 1.13 -9.94 -24.00
CA THR A 139 0.37 -9.85 -25.25
C THR A 139 1.27 -10.24 -26.40
N ASP A 140 0.74 -10.95 -27.39
CA ASP A 140 1.49 -11.29 -28.58
C ASP A 140 1.74 -10.04 -29.45
N PRO A 141 2.74 -10.04 -30.35
CA PRO A 141 3.08 -8.88 -31.15
C PRO A 141 1.92 -8.38 -32.03
N LEU A 142 1.01 -9.27 -32.42
CA LEU A 142 -0.15 -8.97 -33.24
C LEU A 142 -1.40 -8.61 -32.41
N LYS A 143 -1.30 -8.62 -31.07
CA LYS A 143 -2.41 -8.35 -30.12
C LYS A 143 -3.65 -9.22 -30.34
N LEU A 144 -3.46 -10.44 -30.83
CA LEU A 144 -4.50 -11.44 -31.06
C LEU A 144 -4.81 -12.24 -29.79
N GLN A 145 -3.80 -12.50 -28.98
CA GLN A 145 -3.87 -13.31 -27.78
C GLN A 145 -3.08 -12.65 -26.66
N SER A 146 -3.69 -12.61 -25.48
CA SER A 146 -3.00 -12.22 -24.26
C SER A 146 -3.04 -13.36 -23.26
N LYS A 147 -1.94 -13.55 -22.55
CA LYS A 147 -1.83 -14.54 -21.49
C LYS A 147 -1.40 -13.87 -20.20
N ARG A 148 -2.17 -14.13 -19.15
CA ARG A 148 -1.82 -13.73 -17.79
C ARG A 148 -0.74 -14.67 -17.26
N LEU A 149 0.34 -14.09 -16.75
CA LEU A 149 1.34 -14.85 -16.01
C LEU A 149 0.79 -15.12 -14.62
N GLU A 150 0.63 -16.40 -14.30
CA GLU A 150 0.31 -16.84 -12.95
C GLU A 150 1.58 -16.76 -12.11
N TYR A 151 1.49 -16.05 -10.99
CA TYR A 151 2.55 -15.98 -9.99
C TYR A 151 2.31 -17.06 -8.93
N GLN A 152 3.35 -17.85 -8.64
CA GLN A 152 3.29 -18.86 -7.58
C GLN A 152 3.39 -18.20 -6.19
N LYS A 153 2.38 -17.44 -5.76
CA LYS A 153 2.23 -16.93 -4.35
C LYS A 153 3.53 -16.46 -3.67
N GLU A 154 4.52 -15.99 -4.42
CA GLU A 154 5.69 -15.33 -3.87
C GLU A 154 5.17 -14.06 -3.20
N ILE A 155 5.48 -13.95 -1.92
CA ILE A 155 4.92 -12.99 -0.97
C ILE A 155 4.92 -11.61 -1.61
N LEU A 156 3.73 -11.06 -1.88
CA LEU A 156 3.58 -9.68 -2.32
C LEU A 156 4.33 -8.76 -1.35
N PRO A 157 4.96 -7.68 -1.83
CA PRO A 157 5.78 -6.83 -0.98
C PRO A 157 4.95 -6.27 0.18
N VAL A 158 5.55 -6.30 1.38
CA VAL A 158 4.97 -5.75 2.60
C VAL A 158 5.62 -4.40 2.92
N PHE A 159 4.78 -3.39 3.08
CA PHE A 159 5.13 -2.01 3.37
C PHE A 159 4.77 -1.68 4.81
N LYS A 160 5.76 -1.32 5.62
CA LYS A 160 5.56 -0.87 7.00
C LYS A 160 5.37 0.64 7.01
N VAL A 161 4.18 1.10 7.35
CA VAL A 161 3.86 2.52 7.50
C VAL A 161 3.81 2.87 8.99
N ILE A 162 4.67 3.80 9.41
CA ILE A 162 4.74 4.30 10.77
C ILE A 162 3.92 5.59 10.92
N PRO A 163 3.48 5.93 12.14
CA PRO A 163 2.79 7.18 12.40
C PRO A 163 3.56 8.40 11.88
N LYS A 164 2.82 9.45 11.52
CA LYS A 164 3.39 10.71 11.03
C LYS A 164 4.39 11.28 12.05
N ILE A 165 5.65 11.43 11.62
CA ILE A 165 6.68 12.05 12.42
C ILE A 165 6.43 13.57 12.41
N GLN A 166 5.93 14.11 13.52
CA GLN A 166 5.75 15.55 13.69
C GLN A 166 7.09 16.19 14.08
N LYS A 167 7.45 17.30 13.45
CA LYS A 167 8.64 18.05 13.85
C LYS A 167 8.35 18.74 15.18
N LEU A 168 9.33 18.76 16.08
CA LEU A 168 9.20 19.41 17.40
C LEU A 168 8.76 20.89 17.32
N LYS A 169 9.06 21.58 16.21
CA LYS A 169 8.63 22.96 15.95
C LYS A 169 7.11 23.09 15.73
N ASP A 170 6.45 22.04 15.24
CA ASP A 170 5.01 22.02 14.96
C ASP A 170 4.20 21.73 16.23
N LEU A 171 4.84 21.05 17.20
CA LEU A 171 4.31 20.91 18.54
C LEU A 171 4.43 22.29 19.20
N LYS A 172 3.29 22.97 19.38
CA LYS A 172 3.17 24.12 20.28
C LYS A 172 3.35 23.65 21.72
N LEU A 173 4.53 23.15 22.04
CA LEU A 173 4.95 22.82 23.39
C LEU A 173 4.95 24.14 24.15
N LYS A 174 3.86 24.41 24.86
CA LYS A 174 3.86 25.47 25.87
C LYS A 174 4.98 25.11 26.83
N SER A 175 5.96 26.00 26.94
CA SER A 175 6.96 25.92 27.99
C SER A 175 6.20 25.79 29.30
N LEU A 176 6.28 24.61 29.92
CA LEU A 176 5.78 24.38 31.28
C LEU A 176 6.79 25.04 32.22
N LEU A 177 6.86 26.36 32.17
CA LEU A 177 7.55 27.14 33.18
C LEU A 177 6.81 26.87 34.50
N GLN A 178 7.58 26.51 35.51
CA GLN A 178 7.10 26.31 36.87
C GLN A 178 6.31 27.57 37.30
N GLY A 179 5.07 27.38 37.77
CA GLY A 179 4.18 28.48 38.18
C GLY A 179 3.10 28.92 37.18
N PHE A 180 3.08 28.43 35.94
CA PHE A 180 2.05 28.81 34.94
C PHE A 180 0.78 27.96 34.97
N LYS A 181 0.75 26.88 35.75
CA LYS A 181 -0.42 26.03 35.91
C LYS A 181 -0.98 26.25 37.30
N ASN A 182 -2.16 26.87 37.40
CA ASN A 182 -2.91 26.86 38.65
C ASN A 182 -3.30 25.40 38.94
N THR A 183 -2.70 24.85 39.98
CA THR A 183 -3.03 23.52 40.49
C THR A 183 -3.62 23.71 41.88
N ASN A 184 -4.70 22.99 42.17
CA ASN A 184 -5.33 23.02 43.49
C ASN A 184 -4.55 22.22 44.54
N HIS A 185 -3.41 21.63 44.19
CA HIS A 185 -2.55 20.88 45.10
C HIS A 185 -1.12 21.45 45.11
N SER A 186 -0.55 21.52 46.30
CA SER A 186 0.85 21.86 46.51
C SER A 186 1.71 20.61 46.29
N ILE A 187 2.81 20.76 45.55
CA ILE A 187 3.85 19.72 45.42
C ILE A 187 4.58 19.41 46.74
N PHE A 188 4.41 20.27 47.75
CA PHE A 188 4.97 20.11 49.09
C PHE A 188 3.99 19.48 50.09
N LEU A 189 2.77 19.13 49.65
CA LEU A 189 1.79 18.46 50.49
C LEU A 189 2.10 16.95 50.54
N ASP A 190 2.36 16.42 51.72
CA ASP A 190 2.45 14.98 51.93
C ASP A 190 1.05 14.40 52.20
N GLU A 191 0.47 13.75 51.20
CA GLU A 191 -0.86 13.12 51.31
C GLU A 191 -0.87 11.89 52.23
N THR A 192 0.29 11.42 52.71
CA THR A 192 0.39 10.26 53.61
C THR A 192 0.37 10.65 55.09
N GLY A 193 0.71 11.90 55.42
CA GLY A 193 0.80 12.41 56.79
C GLY A 193 -0.47 13.09 57.28
N ILE A 194 -1.55 12.37 57.53
CA ILE A 194 -2.77 12.98 58.09
C ILE A 194 -2.53 13.35 59.56
N VAL A 195 -2.40 14.65 59.85
CA VAL A 195 -2.20 15.20 61.20
C VAL A 195 -3.53 15.39 61.94
N GLY A 196 -4.65 15.57 61.24
CA GLY A 196 -5.97 15.69 61.88
C GLY A 196 -7.10 16.07 60.93
N THR A 197 -8.08 16.82 61.43
CA THR A 197 -9.22 17.32 60.66
C THR A 197 -9.33 18.84 60.78
N LYS A 198 -9.72 19.52 59.69
CA LYS A 198 -10.03 20.96 59.66
C LYS A 198 -11.37 21.21 58.98
N GLU A 199 -11.88 22.44 59.08
CA GLU A 199 -13.08 22.86 58.34
C GLU A 199 -12.78 22.90 56.84
N TYR A 200 -13.76 22.53 56.01
CA TYR A 200 -13.58 22.43 54.58
C TYR A 200 -13.52 23.81 53.91
N GLU A 201 -12.43 24.09 53.20
CA GLU A 201 -12.13 25.37 52.55
C GLU A 201 -12.06 25.21 51.02
N ASN A 202 -13.04 24.50 50.42
CA ASN A 202 -13.15 24.32 48.97
C ASN A 202 -12.03 23.48 48.32
N GLU A 203 -11.55 22.48 49.05
CA GLU A 203 -10.51 21.54 48.61
C GLU A 203 -11.09 20.45 47.69
N SER A 204 -10.24 19.60 47.09
CA SER A 204 -10.75 18.47 46.31
C SER A 204 -11.58 17.52 47.18
N PHE A 205 -12.67 16.97 46.65
CA PHE A 205 -13.53 15.98 47.34
C PHE A 205 -12.78 14.81 47.99
N ARG A 206 -11.60 14.45 47.48
CA ARG A 206 -10.74 13.39 48.06
C ARG A 206 -10.17 13.74 49.44
N HIS A 207 -10.17 15.03 49.80
CA HIS A 207 -9.70 15.55 51.07
C HIS A 207 -10.80 15.53 52.14
N ILE A 208 -12.06 15.23 51.81
CA ILE A 208 -13.13 15.17 52.81
C ILE A 208 -12.89 13.99 53.78
N HIS A 209 -12.96 14.27 55.07
CA HIS A 209 -12.88 13.27 56.12
C HIS A 209 -14.28 12.80 56.52
N TRP A 210 -14.86 11.90 55.71
CA TRP A 210 -16.27 11.46 55.83
C TRP A 210 -16.68 11.02 57.23
N LEU A 211 -15.83 10.28 57.95
CA LEU A 211 -16.13 9.81 59.30
C LEU A 211 -16.25 10.96 60.32
N ALA A 212 -15.45 12.02 60.15
CA ALA A 212 -15.47 13.18 61.05
C ALA A 212 -16.65 14.09 60.69
N THR A 213 -16.91 14.26 59.38
CA THR A 213 -18.09 14.96 58.88
C THR A 213 -19.39 14.36 59.43
N ALA A 214 -19.49 13.02 59.44
CA ALA A 214 -20.65 12.33 59.98
C ALA A 214 -20.80 12.51 61.50
N LYS A 215 -19.69 12.57 62.25
CA LYS A 215 -19.69 12.71 63.71
C LYS A 215 -20.03 14.13 64.18
N GLU A 216 -19.45 15.14 63.53
CA GLU A 216 -19.59 16.55 63.91
C GLU A 216 -20.75 17.26 63.19
N ASN A 217 -21.42 16.57 62.25
CA ASN A 217 -22.51 17.07 61.42
C ASN A 217 -22.16 18.38 60.68
N LYS A 218 -20.88 18.52 60.30
CA LYS A 218 -20.30 19.66 59.56
C LYS A 218 -19.26 19.14 58.59
N LEU A 219 -19.08 19.78 57.45
CA LEU A 219 -18.18 19.29 56.40
C LEU A 219 -16.71 19.50 56.81
N LEU A 220 -16.01 18.42 57.13
CA LEU A 220 -14.62 18.41 57.57
C LEU A 220 -13.70 17.81 56.51
N ALA A 221 -12.50 18.35 56.41
CA ALA A 221 -11.43 17.88 55.55
C ALA A 221 -10.25 17.33 56.36
N LYS A 222 -9.47 16.46 55.73
CA LYS A 222 -8.20 15.94 56.24
C LYS A 222 -7.20 17.09 56.31
N LYS A 223 -6.58 17.25 57.48
CA LYS A 223 -5.45 18.15 57.68
C LYS A 223 -4.18 17.33 57.52
N TYR A 224 -3.37 17.69 56.54
CA TYR A 224 -2.00 17.21 56.35
C TYR A 224 -1.02 18.19 56.98
#